data_AF-A0A6B2NPE2-F1
#
_entry.id   AF-A0A6B2NPE2-F1
#
_cell.length_a   1.000
_cell.length_b   1.000
_cell.length_c   1.000
_cell.angle_alpha   90.00
_cell.angle_beta   90.00
_cell.angle_gamma   90.00
#
_symmetry.space_group_name_H-M   'P 1'
#
loop_
_entity.id
_entity.type
_entity.pdbx_description
1 polymer ?
#
loop_
_entity_poly.entity_id
_entity_poly.type
_entity_poly.pdbx_seq_one_letter_code
_entity_poly.pdbx_strand_id
1 'polypeptide(L)'
;MRSFPKPPAQVEPYVAVLGIDLTVEFLLKFGGAELYVPENPKGSGRLEALIGAEKVQALAARDYLLPRRVPLANPWLSACLHAMGYPVAEIARKVRASESTVRTHLQRYSARSNAP
;
A
#
# COMPACT_ATOMS: atom_id res chain seq x y z
N MET A 1 -0.69 12.88 -15.89
CA MET A 1 -1.29 12.41 -14.62
C MET A 1 -1.14 10.90 -14.56
N ARG A 2 -0.58 10.32 -13.49
CA ARG A 2 -0.50 8.85 -13.37
C ARG A 2 -1.90 8.32 -13.07
N SER A 3 -2.38 7.35 -13.84
CA SER A 3 -3.64 6.67 -13.55
C SER A 3 -3.36 5.47 -12.66
N PHE A 4 -3.81 5.52 -11.42
CA PHE A 4 -3.65 4.44 -10.46
C PHE A 4 -4.89 3.55 -10.40
N PRO A 5 -4.72 2.24 -10.20
CA PRO A 5 -5.86 1.36 -10.02
C PRO A 5 -6.61 1.65 -8.72
N LYS A 6 -7.95 1.50 -8.74
CA LYS A 6 -8.78 1.60 -7.53
C LYS A 6 -8.23 0.70 -6.41
N PRO A 7 -7.98 1.24 -5.20
CA PRO A 7 -7.50 0.45 -4.07
C PRO A 7 -8.53 -0.60 -3.64
N PRO A 8 -8.10 -1.78 -3.17
CA PRO A 8 -8.96 -2.71 -2.45
C PRO A 8 -9.53 -2.07 -1.18
N ALA A 9 -10.69 -2.52 -0.71
CA ALA A 9 -11.37 -1.98 0.47
C ALA A 9 -10.47 -1.92 1.73
N GLN A 10 -9.65 -2.96 1.96
CA GLN A 10 -8.71 -2.99 3.09
C GLN A 10 -7.53 -2.01 2.97
N VAL A 11 -7.27 -1.46 1.78
CA VAL A 11 -6.18 -0.51 1.49
C VAL A 11 -6.70 0.93 1.42
N GLU A 12 -7.98 1.10 1.10
CA GLU A 12 -8.63 2.39 0.93
C GLU A 12 -8.47 3.35 2.13
N PRO A 13 -8.60 2.90 3.40
CA PRO A 13 -8.36 3.78 4.55
C PRO A 13 -6.94 4.36 4.60
N TYR A 14 -5.92 3.58 4.19
CA TYR A 14 -4.55 4.07 4.12
C TYR A 14 -4.39 5.12 3.03
N VAL A 15 -4.95 4.87 1.83
CA VAL A 15 -4.91 5.83 0.72
C VAL A 15 -5.60 7.14 1.07
N ALA A 16 -6.73 7.09 1.78
CA ALA A 16 -7.46 8.26 2.21
C ALA A 16 -6.67 9.17 3.16
N VAL A 17 -5.74 8.60 3.96
CA VAL A 17 -4.92 9.35 4.93
C VAL A 17 -3.54 9.71 4.36
N LEU A 18 -2.88 8.77 3.69
CA LEU A 18 -1.49 8.90 3.27
C LEU A 18 -1.34 9.40 1.83
N GLY A 19 -2.38 9.25 1.00
CA GLY A 19 -2.25 9.32 -0.45
C GLY A 19 -1.63 8.04 -1.04
N ILE A 20 -1.70 7.89 -2.37
CA ILE A 20 -1.31 6.64 -3.04
C ILE A 20 0.20 6.36 -2.90
N ASP A 21 1.06 7.33 -3.21
CA ASP A 21 2.51 7.11 -3.23
C ASP A 21 3.05 6.68 -1.86
N LEU A 22 2.63 7.38 -0.80
CA LEU A 22 3.03 7.06 0.57
C LEU A 22 2.39 5.76 1.07
N THR A 23 1.17 5.43 0.63
CA THR A 23 0.57 4.12 0.92
C THR A 23 1.39 2.98 0.31
N VAL A 24 1.85 3.13 -0.94
CA VAL A 24 2.69 2.12 -1.60
C VAL A 24 3.97 1.90 -0.81
N GLU A 25 4.66 2.96 -0.39
CA GLU A 25 5.86 2.85 0.43
C GLU A 25 5.57 2.20 1.80
N PHE A 26 4.49 2.62 2.44
CA PHE A 26 4.05 2.07 3.72
C PHE A 26 3.79 0.56 3.66
N LEU A 27 3.01 0.10 2.67
CA LEU A 27 2.69 -1.32 2.52
C LEU A 27 3.93 -2.14 2.12
N LEU A 28 4.84 -1.60 1.30
CA LEU A 28 6.11 -2.27 1.00
C LEU A 28 6.99 -2.44 2.23
N LYS A 29 6.96 -1.48 3.16
CA LYS A 29 7.79 -1.49 4.37
C LYS A 29 7.18 -2.28 5.52
N PHE A 30 5.85 -2.24 5.68
CA PHE A 30 5.15 -2.78 6.85
C PHE A 30 4.14 -3.87 6.52
N GLY A 31 3.91 -4.21 5.25
CA GLY A 31 2.96 -5.25 4.85
C GLY A 31 3.20 -6.59 5.54
N GLY A 32 2.13 -7.19 6.07
CA GLY A 32 2.19 -8.44 6.85
C GLY A 32 2.54 -8.25 8.33
N ALA A 33 3.04 -7.08 8.73
CA ALA A 33 3.26 -6.76 10.14
C ALA A 33 1.93 -6.55 10.87
N GLU A 34 1.94 -6.82 12.16
CA GLU A 34 0.85 -6.43 13.04
C GLU A 34 0.89 -4.92 13.24
N LEU A 35 -0.23 -4.25 12.97
CA LEU A 35 -0.33 -2.82 13.11
C LEU A 35 -0.66 -2.52 14.57
N TYR A 36 0.33 -2.00 15.29
CA TYR A 36 0.10 -1.38 16.59
C TYR A 36 0.21 0.13 16.41
N VAL A 37 -0.92 0.82 16.39
CA VAL A 37 -0.96 2.28 16.42
C VAL A 37 -1.18 2.71 17.87
N PRO A 38 -0.15 3.16 18.60
CA PRO A 38 -0.35 3.66 19.95
C PRO A 38 -1.24 4.90 19.92
N GLU A 39 -2.20 5.00 20.85
CA GLU A 39 -3.10 6.18 20.99
C GLU A 39 -2.32 7.49 21.17
N ASN A 40 -1.12 7.42 21.75
CA ASN A 40 -0.24 8.57 21.95
C ASN A 40 1.16 8.29 21.38
N PRO A 41 1.40 8.53 20.07
CA PRO A 41 2.71 8.33 19.43
C PRO A 41 3.75 9.28 20.05
N LYS A 42 4.86 8.71 20.57
CA LYS A 42 5.90 9.45 21.33
C LYS A 42 7.13 9.83 20.49
N GLY A 43 7.09 9.79 19.16
CA GLY A 43 8.24 10.24 18.34
C GLY A 43 9.24 9.14 17.95
N SER A 44 9.11 7.92 18.48
CA SER A 44 10.18 6.90 18.41
C SER A 44 9.86 5.68 17.55
N GLY A 45 8.66 5.61 16.97
CA GLY A 45 8.22 4.47 16.17
C GLY A 45 8.73 4.50 14.72
N ARG A 46 9.07 3.33 14.16
CA ARG A 46 9.37 3.18 12.71
C ARG A 46 8.25 3.74 11.81
N LEU A 47 7.02 3.76 12.32
CA LEU A 47 5.83 4.31 11.65
C LEU A 47 5.93 5.83 11.49
N GLU A 48 6.19 6.55 12.57
CA GLU A 48 6.33 8.02 12.58
C GLU A 48 7.50 8.48 11.70
N ALA A 49 8.62 7.74 11.72
CA ALA A 49 9.76 8.01 10.85
C ALA A 49 9.43 7.90 9.35
N LEU A 50 8.40 7.13 8.96
CA LEU A 50 7.99 7.01 7.56
C LEU A 50 6.96 8.06 7.16
N ILE A 51 5.89 8.21 7.96
CA ILE A 51 4.70 8.98 7.53
C ILE A 51 4.52 10.30 8.29
N GLY A 52 5.32 10.55 9.34
CA GLY A 52 5.21 11.70 10.23
C GLY A 52 4.13 11.52 11.32
N ALA A 53 4.29 12.26 12.43
CA ALA A 53 3.41 12.16 13.59
C ALA A 53 1.94 12.48 13.27
N GLU A 54 1.67 13.51 12.46
CA GLU A 54 0.30 13.90 12.08
C GLU A 54 -0.44 12.79 11.35
N LYS A 55 0.22 12.09 10.42
CA LYS A 55 -0.39 10.99 9.67
C LYS A 55 -0.57 9.74 10.53
N VAL A 56 0.33 9.50 11.48
CA VAL A 56 0.14 8.43 12.48
C VAL A 56 -1.11 8.71 13.31
N GLN A 57 -1.30 9.93 13.81
CA GLN A 57 -2.53 10.31 14.54
C GLN A 57 -3.78 10.18 13.66
N ALA A 58 -3.71 10.61 12.40
CA ALA A 58 -4.83 10.48 11.47
C ALA A 58 -5.19 9.02 11.13
N LEU A 59 -4.22 8.11 11.11
CA LEU A 59 -4.45 6.66 11.02
C LEU A 59 -5.01 6.09 12.32
N ALA A 60 -4.49 6.51 13.48
CA ALA A 60 -4.97 6.09 14.80
C ALA A 60 -6.45 6.43 14.98
N ALA A 61 -6.86 7.64 14.57
CA ALA A 61 -8.26 8.07 14.60
C ALA A 61 -9.18 7.23 13.71
N ARG A 62 -8.63 6.41 12.81
CA ARG A 62 -9.35 5.49 11.91
C ARG A 62 -9.02 4.03 12.17
N ASP A 63 -8.41 3.68 13.31
CA ASP A 63 -7.97 2.32 13.63
C ASP A 63 -9.10 1.29 13.54
N TYR A 64 -10.33 1.68 13.87
CA TYR A 64 -11.53 0.84 13.72
C TYR A 64 -11.85 0.41 12.28
N LEU A 65 -11.31 1.09 11.26
CA LEU A 65 -11.42 0.71 9.85
C LEU A 65 -10.21 -0.10 9.37
N LEU A 66 -9.14 -0.17 10.17
CA LEU A 66 -7.89 -0.81 9.79
C LEU A 66 -7.91 -2.29 10.18
N PRO A 67 -7.45 -3.18 9.30
CA PRO A 67 -7.22 -4.56 9.70
C PRO A 67 -6.09 -4.63 10.73
N ARG A 68 -6.19 -5.58 11.67
CA ARG A 68 -5.17 -5.83 12.70
C ARG A 68 -3.76 -6.03 12.12
N ARG A 69 -3.65 -6.61 10.92
CA ARG A 69 -2.40 -6.73 10.18
C ARG A 69 -2.42 -5.85 8.94
N VAL A 70 -1.30 -5.18 8.69
CA VAL A 70 -1.13 -4.36 7.49
C VAL A 70 -1.28 -5.25 6.25
N PRO A 71 -2.17 -4.91 5.31
CA PRO A 71 -2.42 -5.74 4.14
C PRO A 71 -1.19 -5.74 3.21
N LEU A 72 -0.78 -6.90 2.69
CA LEU A 72 0.28 -6.96 1.68
C LEU A 72 -0.17 -6.35 0.35
N ALA A 73 -1.40 -6.68 -0.08
CA ALA A 73 -2.01 -6.19 -1.31
C ALA A 73 -1.10 -6.27 -2.56
N ASN A 74 -0.24 -7.29 -2.66
CA ASN A 74 0.77 -7.44 -3.72
C ASN A 74 0.24 -7.24 -5.14
N PRO A 75 -0.97 -7.72 -5.52
CA PRO A 75 -1.52 -7.42 -6.84
C PRO A 75 -1.76 -5.93 -7.09
N TRP A 76 -2.29 -5.21 -6.10
CA TRP A 76 -2.51 -3.76 -6.19
C TRP A 76 -1.18 -3.00 -6.20
N LEU A 77 -0.24 -3.36 -5.31
CA LEU A 77 1.11 -2.78 -5.29
C LEU A 77 1.83 -2.96 -6.63
N SER A 78 1.73 -4.15 -7.24
CA SER A 78 2.33 -4.42 -8.54
C SER A 78 1.80 -3.47 -9.61
N ALA A 79 0.48 -3.25 -9.65
CA ALA A 79 -0.15 -2.34 -10.60
C ALA A 79 0.18 -0.87 -10.33
N CYS A 80 0.24 -0.45 -9.06
CA CYS A 80 0.67 0.90 -8.69
C CYS A 80 2.13 1.17 -9.08
N LEU A 81 3.04 0.25 -8.78
CA LEU A 81 4.46 0.38 -9.14
C LEU A 81 4.64 0.42 -10.68
N HIS A 82 3.85 -0.37 -11.42
CA HIS A 82 3.84 -0.29 -12.88
C HIS A 82 3.37 1.09 -13.38
N ALA A 83 2.30 1.65 -12.80
CA ALA A 83 1.84 3.01 -13.11
C ALA A 83 2.85 4.11 -12.73
N MET A 84 3.75 3.82 -11.78
CA MET A 84 4.90 4.68 -11.43
C MET A 84 6.10 4.52 -12.37
N GLY A 85 6.05 3.58 -13.32
CA GLY A 85 7.09 3.37 -14.33
C GLY A 85 8.15 2.32 -13.95
N TYR A 86 7.97 1.57 -12.86
CA TYR A 86 8.92 0.52 -12.50
C TYR A 86 8.86 -0.68 -13.48
N PRO A 87 10.00 -1.25 -13.89
CA PRO A 87 10.02 -2.45 -14.73
C PRO A 87 9.57 -3.70 -13.95
N VAL A 88 8.98 -4.67 -14.64
CA VAL A 88 8.44 -5.91 -14.05
C VAL A 88 9.44 -6.63 -13.12
N ALA A 89 10.70 -6.74 -13.54
CA ALA A 89 11.75 -7.37 -12.74
C ALA A 89 12.02 -6.62 -11.42
N GLU A 90 11.92 -5.29 -11.41
CA GLU A 90 12.07 -4.51 -10.18
C GLU A 90 10.83 -4.63 -9.30
N ILE A 91 9.64 -4.61 -9.88
CA ILE A 91 8.38 -4.85 -9.17
C ILE A 91 8.45 -6.19 -8.44
N ALA A 92 8.85 -7.26 -9.14
CA ALA A 92 9.04 -8.60 -8.59
C ALA A 92 9.93 -8.61 -7.34
N ARG A 93 11.07 -7.90 -7.38
CA ARG A 93 11.97 -7.76 -6.22
C ARG A 93 11.32 -7.01 -5.06
N LYS A 94 10.60 -5.91 -5.34
CA LYS A 94 9.93 -5.09 -4.31
C LYS A 94 8.80 -5.86 -3.61
N VAL A 95 7.94 -6.54 -4.37
CA VAL A 95 6.78 -7.28 -3.81
C VAL A 95 7.11 -8.72 -3.41
N ARG A 96 8.38 -9.14 -3.55
CA ARG A 96 8.87 -10.50 -3.24
C ARG A 96 8.09 -11.60 -3.97
N ALA A 97 7.88 -11.43 -5.27
CA ALA A 97 7.19 -12.39 -6.13
C ALA A 97 8.00 -12.67 -7.41
N SER A 98 7.66 -13.72 -8.15
CA SER A 98 8.23 -13.97 -9.47
C SER A 98 7.73 -12.97 -10.51
N GLU A 99 8.50 -12.75 -11.59
CA GLU A 99 8.04 -11.92 -12.72
C GLU A 99 6.76 -12.47 -13.37
N SER A 100 6.60 -13.79 -13.43
CA SER A 100 5.37 -14.43 -13.91
C SER A 100 4.17 -14.06 -13.04
N THR A 101 4.33 -14.08 -11.71
CA THR A 101 3.29 -13.66 -10.75
C THR A 101 2.95 -12.18 -10.93
N VAL A 102 3.95 -11.32 -11.10
CA VAL A 102 3.73 -9.89 -11.37
C VAL A 102 2.96 -9.68 -12.67
N ARG A 103 3.28 -10.38 -13.75
CA ARG A 103 2.53 -10.29 -15.01
C ARG A 103 1.06 -10.68 -14.81
N THR A 104 0.79 -11.75 -14.07
CA THR A 104 -0.59 -12.14 -13.69
C THR A 104 -1.29 -11.05 -12.88
N HIS A 105 -0.59 -10.40 -11.94
CA HIS A 105 -1.14 -9.26 -11.21
C HIS A 105 -1.54 -8.12 -12.16
N LEU A 106 -0.65 -7.74 -13.09
CA LEU A 106 -0.90 -6.64 -14.03
C LEU A 106 -2.07 -6.96 -14.96
N GLN A 107 -2.19 -8.19 -15.45
CA GLN A 107 -3.33 -8.64 -16.26
C GLN A 107 -4.66 -8.47 -15.51
N ARG A 108 -4.71 -8.84 -14.22
CA ARG A 108 -5.91 -8.66 -13.38
C ARG A 108 -6.36 -7.20 -13.30
N TYR A 109 -5.43 -6.25 -13.28
CA TYR A 109 -5.74 -4.83 -13.17
C TYR A 109 -5.96 -4.14 -14.53
N SER A 110 -5.35 -4.65 -15.60
CA SER A 110 -5.69 -4.27 -16.97
C SER A 110 -7.10 -4.72 -17.35
N ALA A 111 -7.52 -5.93 -16.96
CA ALA A 111 -8.88 -6.41 -17.18
C ALA A 111 -9.92 -5.58 -16.40
N ARG A 112 -9.58 -5.16 -15.18
CA ARG A 112 -10.48 -4.38 -14.30
C ARG A 112 -10.61 -2.91 -14.68
N SER A 113 -9.64 -2.34 -15.39
CA SER A 113 -9.73 -0.98 -15.94
C SER A 113 -10.56 -0.91 -17.23
N ASN A 114 -10.77 -2.05 -17.89
CA ASN A 114 -11.62 -2.21 -19.08
C ASN A 114 -13.03 -2.74 -18.76
N ALA A 115 -13.41 -2.87 -17.49
CA ALA A 115 -14.78 -3.23 -17.12
C ALA A 115 -15.69 -2.00 -17.23
N PRO A 116 -16.85 -2.09 -17.91
CA PRO A 116 -17.76 -0.97 -18.16
C PRO A 116 -18.37 -0.39 -16.89
#